data_AF-A0A2R5FTG7-F1
#
_entry.id   AF-A0A2R5FTG7-F1
#
_cell.length_a   1.000
_cell.length_b   1.000
_cell.length_c   1.000
_cell.angle_alpha   90.00
_cell.angle_beta   90.00
_cell.angle_gamma   90.00
#
_symmetry.space_group_name_H-M   'P 1'
#
loop_
_entity.id
_entity.type
_entity.pdbx_description
1 polymer ?
#
loop_
_entity_poly.entity_id
_entity_poly.type
_entity_poly.pdbx_seq_one_letter_code
_entity_poly.pdbx_strand_id
1 'polypeptide(L)'
;MSEAFTLSFRKDISLVELPQNKEIILQSSTRKLTFSQPASGLRVTLKTLYGIGGTAVELKQLVQQADGIYGMLKFHSYLQKFISLGWICHSVLPFATAVPQCEYEFSAPVVNWQEHFTLSRFAYLHQVEGQMVLESPLSKAKVILPDWRGVAIVAKLSQPQSCSNLVSEIPGITLEIAQQFLYLLLASQMLSQETYKEVQNTTLAQWDFHDLLFHTRSRQGRHTNPTGGTYRFLGKIEPQPVVKPPMSKTVIQLYQPNIERLKTTDIPLTDVLEERRSIRNYHSSPITAQQLGEFLYRSARVKNLNGEYSSRPYPSGGGLYELELYPVINTCDGISSGLYYYNPLAHQLERLCERTKDVEALFKDAWGASGQQDMPQVLIVFTARFQRLSWKYEAIAYSLILKHVGVLYQTMYLVATAMNLAPCALGSGNADLFAKAALTDYYAESSVGEFMLGSKSM
;
A
#
# COMPACT_ATOMS: atom_id res chain seq x y z
N MET A 1 -27.25 -0.94 24.32
CA MET A 1 -25.89 -1.41 23.97
C MET A 1 -24.97 -0.25 23.62
N SER A 2 -25.33 0.65 22.68
CA SER A 2 -24.50 1.83 22.36
C SER A 2 -24.20 2.75 23.55
N GLU A 3 -25.07 2.78 24.57
CA GLU A 3 -24.87 3.60 25.76
C GLU A 3 -23.94 2.97 26.82
N ALA A 4 -23.53 1.71 26.65
CA ALA A 4 -22.71 0.97 27.61
C ALA A 4 -21.19 1.13 27.39
N PHE A 5 -20.78 1.76 26.29
CA PHE A 5 -19.37 2.00 25.98
C PHE A 5 -18.84 3.23 26.73
N THR A 6 -17.59 3.15 27.17
CA THR A 6 -16.85 4.34 27.62
C THR A 6 -16.45 5.16 26.39
N LEU A 7 -16.90 6.41 26.35
CA LEU A 7 -16.63 7.36 25.28
C LEU A 7 -15.49 8.29 25.67
N SER A 8 -14.56 8.52 24.75
CA SER A 8 -13.46 9.48 24.92
C SER A 8 -13.08 10.12 23.59
N PHE A 9 -12.43 11.28 23.63
CA PHE A 9 -11.86 11.87 22.43
C PHE A 9 -10.66 11.05 21.94
N ARG A 10 -10.50 10.99 20.61
CA ARG A 10 -9.30 10.46 19.96
C ARG A 10 -8.09 11.29 20.40
N LYS A 11 -6.94 10.63 20.59
CA LYS A 11 -5.73 11.25 21.17
C LYS A 11 -5.18 12.45 20.40
N ASP A 12 -5.47 12.57 19.10
CA ASP A 12 -5.03 13.68 18.25
C ASP A 12 -5.96 14.90 18.32
N ILE A 13 -7.11 14.80 19.00
CA ILE A 13 -7.98 15.94 19.27
C ILE A 13 -7.40 16.74 20.42
N SER A 14 -7.10 18.01 20.17
CA SER A 14 -6.68 18.96 21.20
C SER A 14 -7.88 19.70 21.78
N LEU A 15 -7.81 20.00 23.08
CA LEU A 15 -8.75 20.85 23.78
C LEU A 15 -7.99 22.06 24.34
N VAL A 16 -8.32 23.26 23.86
CA VAL A 16 -7.69 24.52 24.29
C VAL A 16 -8.75 25.41 24.92
N GLU A 17 -8.48 25.87 26.14
CA GLU A 17 -9.32 26.86 26.82
C GLU A 17 -8.73 28.26 26.62
N LEU A 18 -9.57 29.22 26.24
CA LEU A 18 -9.21 30.63 26.15
C LEU A 18 -9.99 31.41 27.20
N PRO A 19 -9.44 31.61 28.43
CA PRO A 19 -10.16 32.23 29.53
C PRO A 19 -10.61 33.66 29.23
N GLN A 20 -9.78 34.42 28.50
CA GLN A 20 -10.01 35.82 28.14
C GLN A 20 -11.31 36.00 27.34
N ASN A 21 -11.61 35.07 26.43
CA ASN A 21 -12.81 35.10 25.58
C ASN A 21 -13.92 34.16 26.08
N LYS A 22 -13.69 33.45 27.20
CA LYS A 22 -14.56 32.37 27.71
C LYS A 22 -14.86 31.29 26.66
N GLU A 23 -13.86 30.93 25.86
CA GLU A 23 -14.01 29.94 24.77
C GLU A 23 -13.36 28.60 25.10
N ILE A 24 -13.90 27.53 24.50
CA ILE A 24 -13.26 26.22 24.41
C ILE A 24 -13.14 25.86 22.93
N ILE A 25 -11.95 25.45 22.51
CA ILE A 25 -11.66 25.04 21.15
C ILE A 25 -11.32 23.55 21.16
N LEU A 26 -12.04 22.78 20.35
CA LEU A 26 -11.66 21.42 19.99
C LEU A 26 -11.08 21.41 18.58
N GLN A 27 -9.91 20.80 18.38
CA GLN A 27 -9.22 20.85 17.10
C GLN A 27 -8.54 19.53 16.75
N SER A 28 -8.77 19.08 15.51
CA SER A 28 -7.99 18.04 14.82
C SER A 28 -7.05 18.68 13.79
N SER A 29 -6.28 17.86 13.05
CA SER A 29 -5.46 18.33 11.93
C SER A 29 -6.26 18.96 10.78
N THR A 30 -7.56 18.70 10.69
CA THR A 30 -8.41 19.11 9.54
C THR A 30 -9.60 19.98 9.92
N ARG A 31 -10.02 19.99 11.19
CA ARG A 31 -11.25 20.68 11.63
C ARG A 31 -11.06 21.33 12.99
N LYS A 32 -11.80 22.43 13.21
CA LYS A 32 -11.83 23.20 14.45
C LYS A 32 -13.29 23.48 14.82
N LEU A 33 -13.65 23.27 16.07
CA LEU A 33 -14.93 23.65 16.66
C LEU A 33 -14.68 24.59 17.84
N THR A 34 -15.29 25.77 17.78
CA THR A 34 -15.22 26.77 18.86
C THR A 34 -16.55 26.81 19.60
N PHE A 35 -16.49 26.70 20.92
CA PHE A 35 -17.63 26.89 21.81
C PHE A 35 -17.43 28.22 22.54
N SER A 36 -18.23 29.23 22.20
CA SER A 36 -18.22 30.52 22.88
C SER A 36 -19.14 30.47 24.09
N GLN A 37 -18.58 30.76 25.27
CA GLN A 37 -19.28 30.75 26.57
C GLN A 37 -20.07 29.46 26.83
N PRO A 38 -19.44 28.25 26.75
CA PRO A 38 -20.15 27.02 27.02
C PRO A 38 -20.63 26.97 28.47
N ALA A 39 -21.84 26.46 28.67
CA ALA A 39 -22.41 26.24 29.99
C ALA A 39 -21.54 25.27 30.83
N SER A 40 -21.73 25.30 32.15
CA SER A 40 -20.83 24.65 33.10
C SER A 40 -20.79 23.12 32.94
N GLY A 41 -21.94 22.48 32.75
CA GLY A 41 -22.05 21.04 32.51
C GLY A 41 -21.36 20.65 31.21
N LEU A 42 -21.63 21.36 30.12
CA LEU A 42 -20.96 21.13 28.83
C LEU A 42 -19.43 21.26 28.96
N ARG A 43 -18.94 22.29 29.65
CA ARG A 43 -17.49 22.47 29.89
C ARG A 43 -16.88 21.28 30.61
N VAL A 44 -17.51 20.80 31.68
CA VAL A 44 -17.03 19.64 32.45
C VAL A 44 -17.05 18.39 31.57
N THR A 45 -18.13 18.14 30.86
CA THR A 45 -18.28 16.97 29.99
C THR A 45 -17.27 16.92 28.86
N LEU A 46 -16.92 18.07 28.25
CA LEU A 46 -15.85 18.14 27.25
C LEU A 46 -14.49 17.76 27.84
N LYS A 47 -14.19 18.19 29.08
CA LYS A 47 -12.96 17.79 29.78
C LYS A 47 -12.98 16.30 30.16
N THR A 48 -14.13 15.77 30.58
CA THR A 48 -14.29 14.35 30.88
C THR A 48 -14.00 13.51 29.63
N LEU A 49 -14.58 13.86 28.48
CA LEU A 49 -14.30 13.20 27.20
C LEU A 49 -12.82 13.30 26.80
N TYR A 50 -12.16 14.42 27.09
CA TYR A 50 -10.73 14.61 26.80
C TYR A 50 -9.80 13.82 27.75
N GLY A 51 -10.22 13.62 28.99
CA GLY A 51 -9.49 12.89 30.02
C GLY A 51 -9.89 11.42 30.11
N ILE A 52 -10.55 11.06 31.22
CA ILE A 52 -10.85 9.67 31.59
C ILE A 52 -11.97 9.02 30.76
N GLY A 53 -12.77 9.81 30.04
CA GLY A 53 -13.97 9.36 29.35
C GLY A 53 -15.15 9.08 30.28
N GLY A 54 -16.27 8.67 29.69
CA GLY A 54 -17.48 8.30 30.43
C GLY A 54 -18.53 7.67 29.51
N THR A 55 -19.50 6.98 30.08
CA THR A 55 -20.61 6.43 29.30
C THR A 55 -21.54 7.52 28.79
N ALA A 56 -22.30 7.25 27.72
CA ALA A 56 -23.26 8.23 27.21
C ALA A 56 -24.30 8.64 28.27
N VAL A 57 -24.69 7.71 29.15
CA VAL A 57 -25.65 7.98 30.24
C VAL A 57 -25.04 8.93 31.27
N GLU A 58 -23.85 8.64 31.78
CA GLU A 58 -23.16 9.48 32.78
C GLU A 58 -22.91 10.89 32.24
N LEU A 59 -22.41 11.01 31.00
CA LEU A 59 -22.14 12.31 30.39
C LEU A 59 -23.40 13.14 30.18
N LYS A 60 -24.52 12.52 29.78
CA LYS A 60 -25.82 13.20 29.65
C LYS A 60 -26.37 13.62 31.01
N GLN A 61 -26.24 12.79 32.04
CA GLN A 61 -26.68 13.09 33.39
C GLN A 61 -25.89 14.26 33.99
N LEU A 62 -24.57 14.30 33.80
CA LEU A 62 -23.71 15.42 34.22
C LEU A 62 -24.18 16.75 33.62
N VAL A 63 -24.47 16.78 32.32
CA VAL A 63 -24.99 17.99 31.66
C VAL A 63 -26.41 18.31 32.14
N GLN A 64 -27.28 17.31 32.31
CA GLN A 64 -28.65 17.55 32.76
C GLN A 64 -28.70 18.15 34.17
N GLN A 65 -27.84 17.69 35.08
CA GLN A 65 -27.77 18.19 36.45
C GLN A 65 -27.29 19.65 36.52
N ALA A 66 -26.31 20.02 35.67
CA ALA A 66 -25.71 21.36 35.71
C ALA A 66 -26.42 22.38 34.79
N ASP A 67 -26.86 21.95 33.61
CA ASP A 67 -27.37 22.83 32.53
C ASP A 67 -28.83 22.52 32.14
N GLY A 68 -29.51 21.60 32.84
CA GLY A 68 -30.91 21.23 32.61
C GLY A 68 -31.15 20.36 31.37
N ILE A 69 -32.43 20.03 31.13
CA ILE A 69 -32.86 19.13 30.04
C ILE A 69 -32.45 19.68 28.66
N TYR A 70 -32.61 20.98 28.43
CA TYR A 70 -32.21 21.61 27.16
C TYR A 70 -30.69 21.54 26.93
N GLY A 71 -29.88 21.70 27.99
CA GLY A 71 -28.43 21.50 27.92
C GLY A 71 -28.08 20.07 27.51
N MET A 72 -28.76 19.08 28.10
CA MET A 72 -28.56 17.66 27.78
C MET A 72 -28.93 17.34 26.32
N LEU A 73 -30.07 17.83 25.82
CA LEU A 73 -30.48 17.64 24.41
C LEU A 73 -29.46 18.26 23.44
N LYS A 74 -28.98 19.47 23.75
CA LYS A 74 -27.94 20.14 22.96
C LYS A 74 -26.62 19.36 22.97
N PHE A 75 -26.23 18.84 24.13
CA PHE A 75 -25.06 17.97 24.25
C PHE A 75 -25.22 16.68 23.45
N HIS A 76 -26.41 16.06 23.43
CA HIS A 76 -26.67 14.88 22.61
C HIS A 76 -26.39 15.15 21.12
N SER A 77 -26.85 16.28 20.59
CA SER A 77 -26.54 16.69 19.21
C SER A 77 -25.03 16.91 18.98
N TYR A 78 -24.32 17.50 19.94
CA TYR A 78 -22.86 17.65 19.87
C TYR A 78 -22.14 16.30 19.88
N LEU A 79 -22.55 15.38 20.74
CA LEU A 79 -21.98 14.04 20.81
C LEU A 79 -22.14 13.30 19.48
N GLN A 80 -23.33 13.33 18.88
CA GLN A 80 -23.54 12.76 17.54
C GLN A 80 -22.66 13.42 16.48
N LYS A 81 -22.47 14.74 16.55
CA LYS A 81 -21.54 15.44 15.66
C LYS A 81 -20.10 14.96 15.87
N PHE A 82 -19.63 14.81 17.10
CA PHE A 82 -18.28 14.32 17.38
C PHE A 82 -18.08 12.88 16.86
N ILE A 83 -19.09 12.02 17.01
CA ILE A 83 -19.08 10.65 16.47
C ILE A 83 -18.98 10.69 14.93
N SER A 84 -19.82 11.48 14.25
CA SER A 84 -19.80 11.57 12.79
C SER A 84 -18.47 12.12 12.24
N LEU A 85 -17.80 12.97 13.04
CA LEU A 85 -16.47 13.50 12.73
C LEU A 85 -15.34 12.48 12.96
N GLY A 86 -15.64 11.31 13.52
CA GLY A 86 -14.63 10.33 13.92
C GLY A 86 -13.78 10.77 15.11
N TRP A 87 -14.30 11.65 15.97
CA TRP A 87 -13.56 12.17 17.12
C TRP A 87 -13.74 11.34 18.38
N ILE A 88 -14.77 10.49 18.45
CA ILE A 88 -15.12 9.71 19.64
C ILE A 88 -14.66 8.26 19.49
N CYS A 89 -13.82 7.82 20.43
CA CYS A 89 -13.47 6.41 20.63
C CYS A 89 -14.56 5.72 21.45
N HIS A 90 -14.78 4.44 21.18
CA HIS A 90 -15.71 3.60 21.94
C HIS A 90 -14.90 2.48 22.59
N SER A 91 -14.99 2.33 23.91
CA SER A 91 -14.18 1.36 24.65
C SER A 91 -15.00 0.40 25.48
N VAL A 92 -14.54 -0.85 25.50
CA VAL A 92 -14.90 -1.89 26.49
C VAL A 92 -13.67 -2.05 27.36
N LEU A 93 -13.55 -1.22 28.41
CA LEU A 93 -12.34 -1.18 29.22
C LEU A 93 -12.22 -2.41 30.14
N PRO A 94 -10.99 -2.94 30.35
CA PRO A 94 -9.72 -2.57 29.73
C PRO A 94 -9.42 -3.34 28.42
N PHE A 95 -10.39 -4.00 27.80
CA PHE A 95 -10.17 -5.02 26.77
C PHE A 95 -9.98 -4.48 25.35
N ALA A 96 -10.75 -3.46 24.96
CA ALA A 96 -10.72 -2.94 23.59
C ALA A 96 -11.13 -1.46 23.50
N THR A 97 -10.51 -0.75 22.56
CA THR A 97 -10.93 0.60 22.16
C THR A 97 -10.99 0.70 20.64
N ALA A 98 -12.18 0.93 20.10
CA ALA A 98 -12.38 1.29 18.70
C ALA A 98 -12.02 2.76 18.48
N VAL A 99 -11.01 3.01 17.65
CA VAL A 99 -10.49 4.32 17.29
C VAL A 99 -10.84 4.65 15.84
N PRO A 100 -11.77 5.59 15.59
CA PRO A 100 -12.10 5.98 14.23
C PRO A 100 -10.88 6.52 13.48
N GLN A 101 -10.73 6.12 12.23
CA GLN A 101 -9.70 6.65 11.34
C GLN A 101 -10.26 7.79 10.50
N CYS A 102 -11.42 7.63 9.86
CA CYS A 102 -12.03 8.67 9.04
C CYS A 102 -13.46 9.01 9.52
N GLU A 103 -14.27 9.68 8.69
CA GLU A 103 -15.70 9.88 8.97
C GLU A 103 -16.37 8.53 9.20
N TYR A 104 -16.93 8.38 10.39
CA TYR A 104 -17.23 7.10 11.00
C TYR A 104 -18.64 7.11 11.59
N GLU A 105 -19.29 5.96 11.51
CA GLU A 105 -20.55 5.70 12.18
C GLU A 105 -20.34 4.47 13.06
N PHE A 106 -20.58 4.62 14.36
CA PHE A 106 -20.53 3.51 15.32
C PHE A 106 -21.90 2.87 15.39
N SER A 107 -22.19 1.98 14.43
CA SER A 107 -23.47 1.28 14.35
C SER A 107 -23.24 -0.15 13.89
N ALA A 108 -23.77 -1.11 14.65
CA ALA A 108 -23.81 -2.51 14.25
C ALA A 108 -25.19 -2.83 13.64
N PRO A 109 -25.29 -3.81 12.73
CA PRO A 109 -26.57 -4.37 12.33
C PRO A 109 -27.30 -4.98 13.53
N VAL A 110 -28.57 -5.34 13.36
CA VAL A 110 -29.32 -6.10 14.37
C VAL A 110 -28.53 -7.34 14.75
N VAL A 111 -28.24 -7.50 16.04
CA VAL A 111 -27.39 -8.58 16.55
C VAL A 111 -28.27 -9.69 17.12
N ASN A 112 -28.09 -10.91 16.60
CA ASN A 112 -28.68 -12.10 17.15
C ASN A 112 -27.66 -12.83 18.04
N TRP A 113 -27.82 -12.71 19.36
CA TRP A 113 -26.87 -13.29 20.34
C TRP A 113 -26.89 -14.82 20.40
N GLN A 114 -27.81 -15.48 19.71
CA GLN A 114 -27.88 -16.93 19.59
C GLN A 114 -27.05 -17.46 18.40
N GLU A 115 -26.62 -16.60 17.49
CA GLU A 115 -25.78 -16.98 16.35
C GLU A 115 -24.30 -17.10 16.72
N HIS A 116 -23.55 -17.70 15.81
CA HIS A 116 -22.09 -17.63 15.86
C HIS A 116 -21.58 -16.39 15.14
N PHE A 117 -20.45 -15.90 15.64
CA PHE A 117 -19.71 -14.78 15.11
C PHE A 117 -18.37 -15.26 14.57
N THR A 118 -17.98 -14.74 13.42
CA THR A 118 -16.71 -15.08 12.75
C THR A 118 -15.99 -13.81 12.34
N LEU A 119 -14.70 -13.74 12.65
CA LEU A 119 -13.81 -12.65 12.27
C LEU A 119 -13.78 -12.50 10.73
N SER A 120 -13.81 -11.26 10.24
CA SER A 120 -13.62 -11.00 8.80
C SER A 120 -12.29 -11.58 8.34
N ARG A 121 -12.25 -12.22 7.17
CA ARG A 121 -11.01 -12.74 6.58
C ARG A 121 -10.02 -11.63 6.21
N PHE A 122 -10.50 -10.38 6.16
CA PHE A 122 -9.70 -9.20 5.92
C PHE A 122 -9.16 -8.57 7.22
N ALA A 123 -9.65 -9.00 8.38
CA ALA A 123 -9.15 -8.51 9.64
C ALA A 123 -7.79 -9.14 9.97
N TYR A 124 -6.86 -8.34 10.49
CA TYR A 124 -5.53 -8.78 10.88
C TYR A 124 -5.08 -8.09 12.16
N LEU A 125 -4.29 -8.81 12.94
CA LEU A 125 -3.61 -8.32 14.14
C LEU A 125 -2.17 -7.97 13.80
N HIS A 126 -1.71 -6.82 14.26
CA HIS A 126 -0.30 -6.46 14.20
C HIS A 126 0.08 -5.53 15.35
N GLN A 127 1.38 -5.37 15.57
CA GLN A 127 1.91 -4.49 16.59
C GLN A 127 2.00 -3.05 16.08
N VAL A 128 1.58 -2.10 16.91
CA VAL A 128 1.80 -0.67 16.73
C VAL A 128 2.21 -0.06 18.06
N GLU A 129 3.41 0.51 18.14
CA GLU A 129 3.90 1.25 19.33
C GLU A 129 3.77 0.46 20.66
N GLY A 130 4.02 -0.85 20.62
CA GLY A 130 3.96 -1.74 21.79
C GLY A 130 2.58 -2.33 22.09
N GLN A 131 1.55 -1.99 21.30
CA GLN A 131 0.19 -2.47 21.49
C GLN A 131 -0.25 -3.39 20.35
N MET A 132 -1.12 -4.35 20.66
CA MET A 132 -1.82 -5.12 19.64
C MET A 132 -2.97 -4.30 19.07
N VAL A 133 -3.03 -4.22 17.74
CA VAL A 133 -4.09 -3.51 17.02
C VAL A 133 -4.72 -4.47 16.01
N LEU A 134 -6.05 -4.52 16.03
CA LEU A 134 -6.87 -5.18 15.03
C LEU A 134 -7.31 -4.15 13.99
N GLU A 135 -7.02 -4.43 12.73
CA GLU A 135 -7.43 -3.60 11.60
C GLU A 135 -8.06 -4.45 10.50
N SER A 136 -8.81 -3.81 9.61
CA SER A 136 -9.35 -4.43 8.40
C SER A 136 -9.45 -3.35 7.32
N PRO A 137 -9.13 -3.65 6.05
CA PRO A 137 -9.40 -2.74 4.94
C PRO A 137 -10.91 -2.46 4.74
N LEU A 138 -11.79 -3.32 5.28
CA LEU A 138 -13.22 -3.06 5.30
C LEU A 138 -13.62 -2.03 6.34
N SER A 139 -12.81 -1.85 7.39
CA SER A 139 -13.10 -0.95 8.49
C SER A 139 -12.67 0.49 8.20
N LYS A 140 -13.35 1.41 8.88
CA LYS A 140 -12.98 2.82 9.03
C LYS A 140 -12.45 3.13 10.43
N ALA A 141 -12.27 2.11 11.26
CA ALA A 141 -11.72 2.18 12.59
C ALA A 141 -10.60 1.15 12.75
N LYS A 142 -9.73 1.38 13.72
CA LYS A 142 -8.83 0.36 14.25
C LYS A 142 -9.23 0.03 15.68
N VAL A 143 -9.03 -1.19 16.13
CA VAL A 143 -9.34 -1.61 17.50
C VAL A 143 -8.05 -1.88 18.24
N ILE A 144 -7.75 -1.08 19.26
CA ILE A 144 -6.59 -1.28 20.14
C ILE A 144 -6.97 -2.31 21.20
N LEU A 145 -6.12 -3.30 21.42
CA LEU A 145 -6.31 -4.42 22.36
C LEU A 145 -5.18 -4.41 23.39
N PRO A 146 -5.29 -3.62 24.47
CA PRO A 146 -4.22 -3.51 25.46
C PRO A 146 -4.18 -4.70 26.43
N ASP A 147 -5.28 -5.44 26.57
CA ASP A 147 -5.36 -6.65 27.39
C ASP A 147 -5.30 -7.92 26.52
N TRP A 148 -4.49 -8.91 26.93
CA TRP A 148 -4.32 -10.16 26.18
C TRP A 148 -5.62 -10.94 26.00
N ARG A 149 -6.60 -10.78 26.92
CA ARG A 149 -7.91 -11.44 26.81
C ARG A 149 -8.70 -10.92 25.61
N GLY A 150 -8.56 -9.64 25.27
CA GLY A 150 -9.12 -9.08 24.04
C GLY A 150 -8.52 -9.73 22.79
N VAL A 151 -7.20 -9.97 22.80
CA VAL A 151 -6.50 -10.70 21.73
C VAL A 151 -6.96 -12.17 21.67
N ALA A 152 -7.17 -12.81 22.83
CA ALA A 152 -7.68 -14.18 22.90
C ALA A 152 -9.11 -14.32 22.33
N ILE A 153 -10.00 -13.34 22.59
CA ILE A 153 -11.33 -13.29 21.97
C ILE A 153 -11.20 -13.25 20.45
N VAL A 154 -10.37 -12.34 19.91
CA VAL A 154 -10.15 -12.20 18.46
C VAL A 154 -9.58 -13.48 17.85
N ALA A 155 -8.64 -14.13 18.54
CA ALA A 155 -8.06 -15.40 18.09
C ALA A 155 -9.10 -16.53 18.02
N LYS A 156 -9.99 -16.63 19.02
CA LYS A 156 -11.08 -17.62 19.02
C LYS A 156 -12.09 -17.40 17.90
N LEU A 157 -12.34 -16.14 17.53
CA LEU A 157 -13.22 -15.74 16.43
C LEU A 157 -12.67 -16.07 15.03
N SER A 158 -11.44 -16.61 14.92
CA SER A 158 -10.97 -17.24 13.67
C SER A 158 -11.81 -18.45 13.25
N GLN A 159 -12.55 -19.03 14.19
CA GLN A 159 -13.61 -20.01 13.97
C GLN A 159 -14.95 -19.42 14.43
N PRO A 160 -16.10 -19.92 13.95
CA PRO A 160 -17.41 -19.48 14.44
C PRO A 160 -17.53 -19.67 15.96
N GLN A 161 -17.81 -18.60 16.70
CA GLN A 161 -17.98 -18.63 18.17
C GLN A 161 -19.31 -18.07 18.61
N SER A 162 -19.95 -18.70 19.60
CA SER A 162 -21.08 -18.13 20.32
C SER A 162 -20.59 -17.29 21.52
N CYS A 163 -21.47 -16.43 22.03
CA CYS A 163 -21.15 -15.62 23.21
C CYS A 163 -20.86 -16.48 24.45
N SER A 164 -21.58 -17.60 24.62
CA SER A 164 -21.39 -18.51 25.76
C SER A 164 -20.02 -19.20 25.73
N ASN A 165 -19.53 -19.57 24.54
CA ASN A 165 -18.22 -20.23 24.41
C ASN A 165 -17.08 -19.28 24.78
N LEU A 166 -17.18 -18.00 24.39
CA LEU A 166 -16.17 -17.01 24.76
C LEU A 166 -16.11 -16.79 26.28
N VAL A 167 -17.26 -16.80 26.96
CA VAL A 167 -17.36 -16.66 28.42
C VAL A 167 -16.78 -17.88 29.15
N SER A 168 -17.03 -19.09 28.66
CA SER A 168 -16.53 -20.31 29.32
C SER A 168 -15.03 -20.53 29.12
N GLU A 169 -14.47 -20.09 27.99
CA GLU A 169 -13.08 -20.38 27.63
C GLU A 169 -12.08 -19.29 28.02
N ILE A 170 -12.53 -18.04 28.25
CA ILE A 170 -11.64 -16.91 28.52
C ILE A 170 -11.86 -16.38 29.95
N PRO A 171 -10.90 -16.57 30.85
CA PRO A 171 -11.04 -16.17 32.24
C PRO A 171 -11.34 -14.68 32.43
N GLY A 172 -12.31 -14.38 33.29
CA GLY A 172 -12.67 -13.01 33.65
C GLY A 172 -13.48 -12.25 32.60
N ILE A 173 -13.96 -12.92 31.55
CA ILE A 173 -14.92 -12.37 30.61
C ILE A 173 -16.34 -12.74 31.06
N THR A 174 -17.15 -11.72 31.36
CA THR A 174 -18.58 -11.91 31.64
C THR A 174 -19.39 -11.92 30.35
N LEU A 175 -20.64 -12.37 30.42
CA LEU A 175 -21.56 -12.31 29.27
C LEU A 175 -21.72 -10.88 28.74
N GLU A 176 -21.84 -9.90 29.63
CA GLU A 176 -21.95 -8.49 29.25
C GLU A 176 -20.69 -7.98 28.53
N ILE A 177 -19.50 -8.29 29.04
CA ILE A 177 -18.23 -7.93 28.40
C ILE A 177 -18.12 -8.57 27.01
N ALA A 178 -18.45 -9.86 26.90
CA ALA A 178 -18.43 -10.56 25.62
C ALA A 178 -19.39 -9.92 24.61
N GLN A 179 -20.63 -9.61 25.02
CA GLN A 179 -21.60 -8.95 24.16
C GLN A 179 -21.15 -7.55 23.72
N GLN A 180 -20.64 -6.73 24.65
CA GLN A 180 -20.12 -5.40 24.33
C GLN A 180 -18.93 -5.48 23.37
N PHE A 181 -18.00 -6.41 23.59
CA PHE A 181 -16.83 -6.61 22.75
C PHE A 181 -17.22 -7.04 21.33
N LEU A 182 -18.12 -8.04 21.20
CA LEU A 182 -18.63 -8.48 19.90
C LEU A 182 -19.39 -7.36 19.18
N TYR A 183 -20.20 -6.58 19.90
CA TYR A 183 -20.88 -5.42 19.33
C TYR A 183 -19.87 -4.37 18.82
N LEU A 184 -18.81 -4.09 19.57
CA LEU A 184 -17.74 -3.17 19.15
C LEU A 184 -17.07 -3.66 17.86
N LEU A 185 -16.80 -4.96 17.73
CA LEU A 185 -16.24 -5.54 16.51
C LEU A 185 -17.21 -5.49 15.32
N LEU A 186 -18.51 -5.72 15.54
CA LEU A 186 -19.53 -5.58 14.49
C LEU A 186 -19.66 -4.13 14.03
N ALA A 187 -19.75 -3.18 14.97
CA ALA A 187 -19.84 -1.74 14.69
C ALA A 187 -18.57 -1.18 14.02
N SER A 188 -17.44 -1.89 14.14
CA SER A 188 -16.19 -1.57 13.45
C SER A 188 -15.94 -2.44 12.21
N GLN A 189 -16.93 -3.22 11.74
CA GLN A 189 -16.81 -4.04 10.53
C GLN A 189 -15.63 -5.03 10.55
N MET A 190 -15.27 -5.51 11.76
CA MET A 190 -14.24 -6.53 11.96
C MET A 190 -14.84 -7.95 12.01
N LEU A 191 -16.15 -8.04 12.19
CA LEU A 191 -16.86 -9.26 12.51
C LEU A 191 -18.09 -9.45 11.62
N SER A 192 -18.44 -10.71 11.38
CA SER A 192 -19.66 -11.13 10.67
C SER A 192 -20.48 -12.10 11.52
N GLN A 193 -21.80 -12.10 11.32
CA GLN A 193 -22.73 -13.08 11.88
C GLN A 193 -23.00 -14.18 10.85
N GLU A 194 -23.37 -15.40 11.26
CA GLU A 194 -23.67 -16.50 10.33
C GLU A 194 -24.74 -16.16 9.28
N THR A 195 -25.71 -15.32 9.65
CA THR A 195 -26.75 -14.83 8.73
C THR A 195 -26.20 -13.91 7.63
N TYR A 196 -25.04 -13.28 7.84
CA TYR A 196 -24.34 -12.47 6.84
C TYR A 196 -22.94 -13.03 6.57
N LYS A 197 -22.84 -14.00 5.66
CA LYS A 197 -21.56 -14.57 5.27
C LYS A 197 -20.85 -13.64 4.29
N GLU A 198 -19.74 -13.06 4.72
CA GLU A 198 -18.84 -12.28 3.85
C GLU A 198 -18.46 -13.08 2.58
N VAL A 199 -18.33 -14.40 2.70
CA VAL A 199 -18.04 -15.35 1.61
C VAL A 199 -19.13 -15.40 0.53
N GLN A 200 -20.40 -15.11 0.86
CA GLN A 200 -21.50 -15.07 -0.11
C GLN A 200 -21.59 -13.75 -0.87
N ASN A 201 -20.86 -12.72 -0.41
CA ASN A 201 -20.76 -11.46 -1.13
C ASN A 201 -19.79 -11.63 -2.31
N THR A 202 -20.33 -11.81 -3.51
CA THR A 202 -19.54 -12.01 -4.74
C THR A 202 -18.57 -10.85 -5.02
N THR A 203 -18.91 -9.63 -4.61
CA THR A 203 -18.03 -8.45 -4.77
C THR A 203 -16.82 -8.54 -3.84
N LEU A 204 -16.99 -9.04 -2.63
CA LEU A 204 -15.89 -9.23 -1.68
C LEU A 204 -15.11 -10.51 -1.98
N ALA A 205 -15.77 -11.57 -2.48
CA ALA A 205 -15.17 -12.87 -2.74
C ALA A 205 -14.00 -12.82 -3.73
N GLN A 206 -14.02 -11.90 -4.70
CA GLN A 206 -12.95 -11.73 -5.70
C GLN A 206 -11.63 -11.18 -5.13
N TRP A 207 -11.67 -10.55 -3.94
CA TRP A 207 -10.50 -9.89 -3.38
C TRP A 207 -9.65 -10.86 -2.57
N ASP A 208 -8.35 -10.88 -2.82
CA ASP A 208 -7.39 -11.45 -1.88
C ASP A 208 -7.09 -10.47 -0.74
N PHE A 209 -6.67 -11.03 0.40
CA PHE A 209 -6.37 -10.25 1.61
C PHE A 209 -5.37 -9.12 1.33
N HIS A 210 -4.25 -9.47 0.70
CA HIS A 210 -3.13 -8.55 0.46
C HIS A 210 -3.47 -7.49 -0.59
N ASP A 211 -4.27 -7.83 -1.60
CA ASP A 211 -4.72 -6.88 -2.62
C ASP A 211 -5.63 -5.80 -2.04
N LEU A 212 -6.64 -6.19 -1.27
CA LEU A 212 -7.56 -5.21 -0.68
C LEU A 212 -6.88 -4.39 0.42
N LEU A 213 -5.96 -5.01 1.18
CA LEU A 213 -5.12 -4.29 2.14
C LEU A 213 -4.25 -3.26 1.43
N PHE A 214 -3.54 -3.64 0.37
CA PHE A 214 -2.68 -2.75 -0.40
C PHE A 214 -3.47 -1.63 -1.09
N HIS A 215 -4.61 -1.95 -1.72
CA HIS A 215 -5.53 -0.98 -2.28
C HIS A 215 -5.93 0.04 -1.22
N THR A 216 -6.42 -0.43 -0.08
CA THR A 216 -6.90 0.45 0.98
C THR A 216 -5.78 1.28 1.59
N ARG A 217 -4.57 0.75 1.76
CA ARG A 217 -3.43 1.44 2.37
C ARG A 217 -2.69 2.38 1.43
N SER A 218 -2.87 2.25 0.13
CA SER A 218 -2.28 3.15 -0.87
C SER A 218 -3.26 4.23 -1.37
N ARG A 219 -4.48 4.27 -0.81
CA ARG A 219 -5.56 5.21 -1.17
C ARG A 219 -6.13 5.86 0.09
N GLN A 220 -6.42 7.15 0.00
CA GLN A 220 -7.03 7.88 1.12
C GLN A 220 -8.50 7.50 1.30
N GLY A 221 -9.04 7.76 2.50
CA GLY A 221 -10.48 7.68 2.79
C GLY A 221 -10.88 6.61 3.80
N ARG A 222 -10.01 5.61 4.05
CA ARG A 222 -10.25 4.53 5.04
C ARG A 222 -9.20 4.46 6.16
N HIS A 223 -8.15 5.27 6.08
CA HIS A 223 -7.12 5.39 7.13
C HIS A 223 -6.66 6.86 7.27
N THR A 224 -5.97 7.16 8.36
CA THR A 224 -5.31 8.46 8.61
C THR A 224 -3.79 8.41 8.59
N ASN A 225 -3.20 7.29 8.19
CA ASN A 225 -1.75 7.20 8.02
C ASN A 225 -1.25 8.31 7.07
N PRO A 226 -0.08 8.91 7.35
CA PRO A 226 0.52 9.88 6.44
C PRO A 226 0.64 9.32 5.02
N THR A 227 0.43 10.16 4.02
CA THR A 227 0.35 9.73 2.61
C THR A 227 1.01 10.77 1.70
N GLY A 228 1.74 10.32 0.70
CA GLY A 228 2.38 11.20 -0.27
C GLY A 228 3.81 11.59 0.12
N GLY A 229 4.27 12.75 -0.31
CA GLY A 229 5.64 13.23 -0.07
C GLY A 229 5.82 13.73 1.36
N THR A 230 5.93 12.82 2.33
CA THR A 230 6.07 13.14 3.77
C THR A 230 7.52 13.35 4.20
N TYR A 231 8.49 12.94 3.38
CA TYR A 231 9.93 13.08 3.67
C TYR A 231 10.34 12.47 5.02
N ARG A 232 9.65 11.41 5.48
CA ARG A 232 9.77 10.84 6.84
C ARG A 232 11.18 10.39 7.23
N PHE A 233 12.05 10.16 6.24
CA PHE A 233 13.44 9.72 6.42
C PHE A 233 14.49 10.80 6.11
N LEU A 234 14.09 12.03 5.77
CA LEU A 234 15.03 13.13 5.54
C LEU A 234 15.88 13.38 6.81
N GLY A 235 17.20 13.39 6.65
CA GLY A 235 18.15 13.54 7.76
C GLY A 235 18.27 12.31 8.68
N LYS A 236 17.56 11.22 8.39
CA LYS A 236 17.64 9.95 9.13
C LYS A 236 18.29 8.84 8.30
N ILE A 237 18.03 8.85 7.00
CA ILE A 237 18.59 7.89 6.04
C ILE A 237 19.16 8.69 4.87
N GLU A 238 20.43 8.47 4.55
CA GLU A 238 21.07 9.10 3.40
C GLU A 238 20.36 8.72 2.09
N PRO A 239 20.09 9.67 1.17
CA PRO A 239 19.47 9.36 -0.09
C PRO A 239 20.42 8.55 -0.99
N GLN A 240 19.90 7.50 -1.61
CA GLN A 240 20.63 6.73 -2.63
C GLN A 240 20.99 7.62 -3.83
N PRO A 241 22.12 7.41 -4.53
CA PRO A 241 22.51 8.24 -5.67
C PRO A 241 21.54 8.14 -6.85
N VAL A 242 21.54 9.16 -7.73
CA VAL A 242 20.65 9.24 -8.91
C VAL A 242 20.79 8.04 -9.83
N VAL A 243 22.03 7.63 -10.08
CA VAL A 243 22.39 6.45 -10.86
C VAL A 243 23.04 5.46 -9.92
N LYS A 244 22.71 4.18 -10.06
CA LYS A 244 23.35 3.13 -9.27
C LYS A 244 24.86 3.12 -9.56
N PRO A 245 25.73 2.93 -8.54
CA PRO A 245 27.16 2.74 -8.78
C PRO A 245 27.41 1.53 -9.71
N PRO A 246 28.52 1.54 -10.49
CA PRO A 246 28.89 0.40 -11.33
C PRO A 246 28.95 -0.90 -10.52
N MET A 247 28.42 -1.98 -11.10
CA MET A 247 28.33 -3.30 -10.51
C MET A 247 29.39 -4.28 -11.03
N SER A 248 30.00 -3.99 -12.18
CA SER A 248 31.05 -4.84 -12.75
C SER A 248 32.10 -4.04 -13.52
N LYS A 249 33.32 -4.59 -13.59
CA LYS A 249 34.41 -4.05 -14.43
C LYS A 249 34.35 -4.59 -15.86
N THR A 250 33.60 -5.66 -16.10
CA THR A 250 33.45 -6.26 -17.43
C THR A 250 32.31 -5.56 -18.16
N VAL A 251 32.67 -4.62 -19.04
CA VAL A 251 31.71 -3.72 -19.70
C VAL A 251 31.60 -4.00 -21.19
N ILE A 252 30.40 -3.79 -21.74
CA ILE A 252 30.11 -3.83 -23.18
C ILE A 252 29.47 -2.49 -23.54
N GLN A 253 30.17 -1.70 -24.37
CA GLN A 253 29.62 -0.44 -24.85
C GLN A 253 28.49 -0.71 -25.84
N LEU A 254 27.34 -0.05 -25.63
CA LEU A 254 26.18 -0.21 -26.50
C LEU A 254 26.16 0.85 -27.61
N TYR A 255 25.56 0.47 -28.74
CA TYR A 255 25.33 1.37 -29.87
C TYR A 255 24.35 2.49 -29.50
N GLN A 256 24.72 3.73 -29.83
CA GLN A 256 23.89 4.91 -29.64
C GLN A 256 23.28 5.35 -30.99
N PRO A 257 21.95 5.35 -31.14
CA PRO A 257 21.31 5.82 -32.36
C PRO A 257 21.39 7.35 -32.49
N ASN A 258 21.35 7.83 -33.74
CA ASN A 258 21.20 9.27 -34.00
C ASN A 258 19.75 9.70 -33.76
N ILE A 259 19.50 10.32 -32.60
CA ILE A 259 18.16 10.79 -32.21
C ILE A 259 17.60 11.87 -33.13
N GLU A 260 18.43 12.80 -33.62
CA GLU A 260 17.95 13.85 -34.51
C GLU A 260 17.48 13.29 -35.86
N ARG A 261 18.14 12.24 -36.35
CA ARG A 261 17.66 11.48 -37.51
C ARG A 261 16.35 10.75 -37.19
N LEU A 262 16.28 10.04 -36.07
CA LEU A 262 15.06 9.31 -35.69
C LEU A 262 13.84 10.24 -35.54
N LYS A 263 14.01 11.47 -35.05
CA LYS A 263 12.90 12.45 -35.00
C LYS A 263 12.22 12.69 -36.34
N THR A 264 12.91 12.46 -37.47
CA THR A 264 12.37 12.67 -38.83
C THR A 264 12.12 11.38 -39.60
N THR A 265 12.75 10.26 -39.22
CA THR A 265 12.67 8.99 -39.95
C THR A 265 11.95 7.87 -39.22
N ASP A 266 11.68 8.02 -37.92
CA ASP A 266 10.98 7.01 -37.13
C ASP A 266 9.49 6.94 -37.52
N ILE A 267 8.89 5.79 -37.31
CA ILE A 267 7.48 5.55 -37.64
C ILE A 267 6.56 6.47 -36.80
N PRO A 268 5.48 7.04 -37.37
CA PRO A 268 4.55 7.89 -36.62
C PRO A 268 3.92 7.18 -35.42
N LEU A 269 3.69 7.93 -34.33
CA LEU A 269 3.15 7.37 -33.08
C LEU A 269 1.81 6.64 -33.27
N THR A 270 0.92 7.15 -34.12
CA THR A 270 -0.37 6.52 -34.41
C THR A 270 -0.17 5.12 -34.98
N ASP A 271 0.71 4.96 -35.96
CA ASP A 271 0.97 3.66 -36.59
C ASP A 271 1.57 2.68 -35.58
N VAL A 272 2.52 3.14 -34.75
CA VAL A 272 3.09 2.32 -33.67
C VAL A 272 2.01 1.81 -32.71
N LEU A 273 1.06 2.66 -32.31
CA LEU A 273 -0.01 2.29 -31.39
C LEU A 273 -0.94 1.22 -32.00
N GLU A 274 -1.30 1.38 -33.27
CA GLU A 274 -2.19 0.45 -33.98
C GLU A 274 -1.50 -0.88 -34.32
N GLU A 275 -0.19 -0.86 -34.61
CA GLU A 275 0.61 -2.04 -34.93
C GLU A 275 1.11 -2.80 -33.70
N ARG A 276 1.13 -2.19 -32.52
CA ARG A 276 1.70 -2.79 -31.30
C ARG A 276 1.02 -4.13 -30.98
N ARG A 277 1.82 -5.19 -30.84
CA ARG A 277 1.38 -6.52 -30.43
C ARG A 277 2.34 -7.11 -29.40
N SER A 278 1.84 -8.05 -28.60
CA SER A 278 2.68 -8.91 -27.76
C SER A 278 3.10 -10.11 -28.59
N ILE A 279 4.40 -10.24 -28.87
CA ILE A 279 4.95 -11.25 -29.77
C ILE A 279 5.86 -12.17 -28.95
N ARG A 280 5.57 -13.47 -29.00
CA ARG A 280 6.21 -14.50 -28.16
C ARG A 280 6.89 -15.61 -28.96
N ASN A 281 6.77 -15.56 -30.28
CA ASN A 281 7.53 -16.39 -31.22
C ASN A 281 8.61 -15.53 -31.85
N TYR A 282 9.81 -16.07 -31.98
CA TYR A 282 10.97 -15.31 -32.43
C TYR A 282 11.53 -15.82 -33.75
N HIS A 283 12.22 -14.93 -34.45
CA HIS A 283 12.95 -15.32 -35.65
C HIS A 283 14.17 -16.20 -35.27
N SER A 284 14.60 -17.08 -36.16
CA SER A 284 15.75 -17.96 -35.94
C SER A 284 17.06 -17.20 -35.75
N SER A 285 17.25 -16.11 -36.51
CA SER A 285 18.29 -15.11 -36.24
C SER A 285 17.95 -14.31 -34.99
N PRO A 286 18.80 -14.28 -33.95
CA PRO A 286 18.53 -13.57 -32.70
C PRO A 286 18.62 -12.05 -32.87
N ILE A 287 18.08 -11.32 -31.89
CA ILE A 287 18.30 -9.89 -31.73
C ILE A 287 19.81 -9.58 -31.66
N THR A 288 20.25 -8.49 -32.30
CA THR A 288 21.65 -8.08 -32.30
C THR A 288 22.00 -7.13 -31.15
N ALA A 289 23.29 -7.04 -30.80
CA ALA A 289 23.81 -6.08 -29.82
C ALA A 289 23.45 -4.63 -30.18
N GLN A 290 23.45 -4.32 -31.49
CA GLN A 290 23.08 -3.01 -32.01
C GLN A 290 21.58 -2.71 -31.75
N GLN A 291 20.70 -3.67 -32.03
CA GLN A 291 19.27 -3.53 -31.75
C GLN A 291 18.98 -3.41 -30.25
N LEU A 292 19.62 -4.22 -29.41
CA LEU A 292 19.46 -4.12 -27.96
C LEU A 292 19.97 -2.77 -27.42
N GLY A 293 21.10 -2.28 -27.93
CA GLY A 293 21.65 -0.97 -27.58
C GLY A 293 20.70 0.17 -27.93
N GLU A 294 20.24 0.22 -29.18
CA GLU A 294 19.27 1.23 -29.63
C GLU A 294 17.97 1.18 -28.80
N PHE A 295 17.45 -0.01 -28.53
CA PHE A 295 16.24 -0.22 -27.75
C PHE A 295 16.37 0.36 -26.33
N LEU A 296 17.46 0.04 -25.62
CA LEU A 296 17.73 0.56 -24.27
C LEU A 296 17.99 2.07 -24.26
N TYR A 297 18.65 2.59 -25.31
CA TYR A 297 18.91 4.02 -25.45
C TYR A 297 17.61 4.83 -25.61
N ARG A 298 16.70 4.35 -26.46
CA ARG A 298 15.39 4.97 -26.72
C ARG A 298 14.45 4.84 -25.52
N SER A 299 14.53 3.75 -24.76
CA SER A 299 13.58 3.45 -23.68
C SER A 299 13.98 3.99 -22.31
N ALA A 300 15.26 3.93 -21.92
CA ALA A 300 15.61 4.01 -20.49
C ALA A 300 16.89 4.81 -20.14
N ARG A 301 17.61 5.40 -21.10
CA ARG A 301 18.84 6.15 -20.81
C ARG A 301 18.61 7.35 -19.88
N VAL A 302 19.68 7.80 -19.22
CA VAL A 302 19.72 9.14 -18.64
C VAL A 302 19.94 10.15 -19.76
N LYS A 303 19.00 11.08 -19.95
CA LYS A 303 19.15 12.18 -20.92
C LYS A 303 19.96 13.32 -20.32
N ASN A 304 19.65 13.70 -19.09
CA ASN A 304 20.26 14.80 -18.36
C ASN A 304 20.28 14.50 -16.86
N LEU A 305 21.26 15.06 -16.14
CA LEU A 305 21.34 15.09 -14.68
C LEU A 305 21.09 16.51 -14.17
N ASN A 306 20.40 16.64 -13.05
CA ASN A 306 20.21 17.91 -12.35
C ASN A 306 20.26 17.69 -10.84
N GLY A 307 21.45 17.78 -10.25
CA GLY A 307 21.68 17.47 -8.84
C GLY A 307 21.24 16.05 -8.51
N GLU A 308 20.25 15.92 -7.63
CA GLU A 308 19.67 14.65 -7.21
C GLU A 308 18.57 14.12 -8.15
N TYR A 309 18.36 14.71 -9.32
CA TYR A 309 17.32 14.27 -10.28
C TYR A 309 17.94 13.89 -11.63
N SER A 310 17.22 13.05 -12.37
CA SER A 310 17.54 12.77 -13.78
C SER A 310 16.32 13.00 -14.66
N SER A 311 16.52 13.18 -15.96
CA SER A 311 15.46 13.10 -16.97
C SER A 311 15.69 11.84 -17.81
N ARG A 312 14.66 11.00 -17.96
CA ARG A 312 14.70 9.79 -18.80
C ARG A 312 13.57 9.82 -19.85
N PRO A 313 13.53 8.88 -20.83
CA PRO A 313 12.50 8.86 -21.87
C PRO A 313 11.06 8.59 -21.41
N TYR A 314 10.88 8.19 -20.15
CA TYR A 314 9.57 7.92 -19.55
C TYR A 314 9.34 8.79 -18.31
N PRO A 315 8.09 9.11 -17.93
CA PRO A 315 7.81 9.86 -16.69
C PRO A 315 8.00 8.99 -15.44
N SER A 316 8.36 9.62 -14.32
CA SER A 316 8.46 8.97 -13.00
C SER A 316 8.03 9.94 -11.89
N GLY A 317 7.24 9.46 -10.95
CA GLY A 317 6.74 10.21 -9.81
C GLY A 317 7.88 10.85 -9.01
N GLY A 318 7.83 12.18 -8.90
CA GLY A 318 8.85 12.96 -8.21
C GLY A 318 10.20 13.05 -8.92
N GLY A 319 10.34 12.53 -10.14
CA GLY A 319 11.57 12.58 -10.95
C GLY A 319 12.72 11.75 -10.37
N LEU A 320 12.42 10.76 -9.53
CA LEU A 320 13.44 10.03 -8.75
C LEU A 320 14.05 8.84 -9.49
N TYR A 321 13.30 8.22 -10.41
CA TYR A 321 13.74 7.12 -11.28
C TYR A 321 14.44 5.98 -10.53
N GLU A 322 13.68 5.31 -9.67
CA GLU A 322 14.12 4.20 -8.82
C GLU A 322 14.33 2.87 -9.56
N LEU A 323 13.83 2.76 -10.80
CA LEU A 323 13.92 1.54 -11.59
C LEU A 323 15.31 1.36 -12.21
N GLU A 324 15.82 0.14 -12.12
CA GLU A 324 17.04 -0.34 -12.77
C GLU A 324 16.70 -1.51 -13.71
N LEU A 325 17.51 -1.72 -14.75
CA LEU A 325 17.27 -2.75 -15.77
C LEU A 325 18.39 -3.78 -15.80
N TYR A 326 17.99 -5.05 -15.77
CA TYR A 326 18.90 -6.19 -15.81
C TYR A 326 18.57 -7.09 -17.00
N PRO A 327 19.25 -6.90 -18.15
CA PRO A 327 19.16 -7.84 -19.26
C PRO A 327 19.75 -9.20 -18.87
N VAL A 328 18.90 -10.21 -18.87
CA VAL A 328 19.25 -11.62 -18.84
C VAL A 328 19.28 -12.11 -20.28
N ILE A 329 20.47 -12.37 -20.81
CA ILE A 329 20.68 -12.68 -22.23
C ILE A 329 20.78 -14.18 -22.40
N ASN A 330 19.85 -14.76 -23.17
CA ASN A 330 19.89 -16.15 -23.59
C ASN A 330 20.64 -16.26 -24.92
N THR A 331 20.16 -15.53 -25.94
CA THR A 331 20.75 -15.45 -27.27
C THR A 331 20.71 -14.01 -27.78
N CYS A 332 21.87 -13.47 -28.14
CA CYS A 332 22.01 -12.15 -28.75
C CYS A 332 23.26 -12.14 -29.61
N ASP A 333 23.16 -11.70 -30.87
CA ASP A 333 24.33 -11.61 -31.74
C ASP A 333 25.26 -10.49 -31.26
N GLY A 334 26.51 -10.84 -30.95
CA GLY A 334 27.52 -9.93 -30.39
C GLY A 334 27.55 -9.81 -28.85
N ILE A 335 26.67 -10.49 -28.10
CA ILE A 335 26.70 -10.49 -26.62
C ILE A 335 26.52 -11.90 -26.07
N SER A 336 27.46 -12.36 -25.25
CA SER A 336 27.42 -13.69 -24.64
C SER A 336 26.25 -13.85 -23.65
N SER A 337 25.76 -15.08 -23.50
CA SER A 337 24.71 -15.39 -22.52
C SER A 337 25.17 -15.12 -21.07
N GLY A 338 24.24 -14.63 -20.24
CA GLY A 338 24.48 -14.30 -18.85
C GLY A 338 23.54 -13.23 -18.32
N LEU A 339 23.83 -12.74 -17.12
CA LEU A 339 23.09 -11.66 -16.47
C LEU A 339 23.93 -10.38 -16.50
N TYR A 340 23.29 -9.27 -16.88
CA TYR A 340 23.92 -7.96 -17.02
C TYR A 340 23.12 -6.92 -16.25
N TYR A 341 23.82 -5.88 -15.78
CA TYR A 341 23.22 -4.62 -15.36
C TYR A 341 23.34 -3.60 -16.50
N TYR A 342 22.26 -2.90 -16.84
CA TYR A 342 22.32 -1.78 -17.78
C TYR A 342 22.60 -0.48 -17.03
N ASN A 343 23.76 0.11 -17.28
CA ASN A 343 24.11 1.43 -16.75
C ASN A 343 23.52 2.52 -17.67
N PRO A 344 22.49 3.27 -17.23
CA PRO A 344 21.74 4.15 -18.11
C PRO A 344 22.47 5.47 -18.40
N LEU A 345 23.51 5.82 -17.63
CA LEU A 345 24.28 7.04 -17.82
C LEU A 345 25.44 6.83 -18.80
N ALA A 346 26.22 5.76 -18.60
CA ALA A 346 27.32 5.40 -19.51
C ALA A 346 26.83 4.69 -20.79
N HIS A 347 25.56 4.27 -20.80
CA HIS A 347 24.95 3.50 -21.88
C HIS A 347 25.76 2.25 -22.25
N GLN A 348 25.94 1.37 -21.27
CA GLN A 348 26.72 0.14 -21.37
C GLN A 348 26.03 -1.01 -20.62
N LEU A 349 26.37 -2.24 -20.97
CA LEU A 349 26.07 -3.41 -20.14
C LEU A 349 27.26 -3.77 -19.27
N GLU A 350 27.00 -4.11 -18.02
CA GLU A 350 27.98 -4.54 -17.04
C GLU A 350 27.69 -6.01 -16.71
N ARG A 351 28.59 -6.93 -17.10
CA ARG A 351 28.37 -8.38 -16.93
C ARG A 351 28.49 -8.75 -15.46
N LEU A 352 27.42 -9.24 -14.87
CA LEU A 352 27.38 -9.65 -13.45
C LEU A 352 27.80 -11.12 -13.29
N CYS A 353 27.22 -12.01 -14.10
CA CYS A 353 27.57 -13.41 -14.11
C CYS A 353 27.32 -14.05 -15.48
N GLU A 354 27.94 -15.21 -15.69
CA GLU A 354 27.69 -16.04 -16.87
C GLU A 354 26.33 -16.76 -16.75
N ARG A 355 26.04 -17.68 -17.68
CA ARG A 355 24.84 -18.51 -17.60
C ARG A 355 24.98 -19.54 -16.48
N THR A 356 24.44 -19.22 -15.31
CA THR A 356 24.36 -20.12 -14.14
C THR A 356 23.02 -20.85 -14.07
N LYS A 357 22.89 -21.81 -13.14
CA LYS A 357 21.61 -22.51 -12.88
C LYS A 357 20.49 -21.54 -12.45
N ASP A 358 20.82 -20.51 -11.68
CA ASP A 358 19.85 -19.51 -11.24
C ASP A 358 19.40 -18.63 -12.42
N VAL A 359 20.33 -18.26 -13.31
CA VAL A 359 20.01 -17.56 -14.58
C VAL A 359 19.12 -18.41 -15.49
N GLU A 360 19.39 -19.71 -15.59
CA GLU A 360 18.52 -20.63 -16.35
C GLU A 360 17.12 -20.74 -15.76
N ALA A 361 16.99 -20.71 -14.43
CA ALA A 361 15.69 -20.72 -13.78
C ALA A 361 14.88 -19.46 -14.08
N LEU A 362 15.52 -18.28 -14.16
CA LEU A 362 14.84 -17.04 -14.57
C LEU A 362 14.23 -17.15 -15.98
N PHE A 363 14.92 -17.80 -16.93
CA PHE A 363 14.35 -18.03 -18.26
C PHE A 363 13.19 -19.02 -18.25
N LYS A 364 13.27 -20.07 -17.43
CA LYS A 364 12.19 -21.05 -17.30
C LYS A 364 10.93 -20.41 -16.72
N ASP A 365 11.06 -19.56 -15.72
CA ASP A 365 9.95 -18.81 -15.14
C ASP A 365 9.32 -17.88 -16.18
N ALA A 366 10.15 -17.13 -16.93
CA ALA A 366 9.67 -16.25 -17.99
C ALA A 366 8.96 -17.01 -19.12
N TRP A 367 9.53 -18.13 -19.57
CA TRP A 367 8.92 -19.01 -20.58
C TRP A 367 7.59 -19.59 -20.11
N GLY A 368 7.50 -20.01 -18.85
CA GLY A 368 6.25 -20.45 -18.23
C GLY A 368 5.20 -19.33 -18.21
N ALA A 369 5.58 -18.13 -17.76
CA ALA A 369 4.71 -16.96 -17.68
C ALA A 369 4.24 -16.46 -19.05
N SER A 370 4.98 -16.75 -20.12
CA SER A 370 4.63 -16.40 -21.50
C SER A 370 3.82 -17.46 -22.23
N GLY A 371 3.33 -18.50 -21.54
CA GLY A 371 2.54 -19.57 -22.16
C GLY A 371 3.37 -20.55 -23.00
N GLN A 372 4.66 -20.67 -22.69
CA GLN A 372 5.55 -21.73 -23.20
C GLN A 372 5.74 -21.77 -24.73
N GLN A 373 5.65 -20.61 -25.40
CA GLN A 373 5.78 -20.52 -26.86
C GLN A 373 7.25 -20.69 -27.32
N ASP A 374 8.07 -19.63 -27.23
CA ASP A 374 9.51 -19.72 -27.44
C ASP A 374 10.29 -19.26 -26.21
N MET A 375 11.51 -19.77 -26.05
CA MET A 375 12.43 -19.28 -25.02
C MET A 375 12.82 -17.81 -25.30
N PRO A 376 12.76 -16.91 -24.30
CA PRO A 376 13.14 -15.51 -24.48
C PRO A 376 14.57 -15.41 -25.04
N GLN A 377 14.78 -14.55 -26.04
CA GLN A 377 16.15 -14.22 -26.49
C GLN A 377 16.83 -13.30 -25.48
N VAL A 378 16.12 -12.26 -25.03
CA VAL A 378 16.50 -11.39 -23.92
C VAL A 378 15.30 -11.24 -22.98
N LEU A 379 15.52 -11.48 -21.69
CA LEU A 379 14.59 -11.13 -20.61
C LEU A 379 15.14 -9.89 -19.91
N ILE A 380 14.38 -8.80 -19.86
CA ILE A 380 14.76 -7.59 -19.12
C ILE A 380 14.02 -7.62 -17.80
N VAL A 381 14.75 -7.84 -16.71
CA VAL A 381 14.20 -7.77 -15.35
C VAL A 381 14.29 -6.33 -14.87
N PHE A 382 13.17 -5.79 -14.38
CA PHE A 382 13.10 -4.47 -13.79
C PHE A 382 13.22 -4.64 -12.29
N THR A 383 14.15 -3.92 -11.66
CA THR A 383 14.22 -3.85 -10.21
C THR A 383 13.87 -2.46 -9.74
N ALA A 384 13.53 -2.31 -8.46
CA ALA A 384 13.38 -1.01 -7.83
C ALA A 384 14.34 -0.86 -6.66
N ARG A 385 15.15 0.21 -6.67
CA ARG A 385 15.90 0.64 -5.48
C ARG A 385 14.94 1.33 -4.51
N PHE A 386 14.28 0.55 -3.64
CA PHE A 386 13.12 0.99 -2.85
C PHE A 386 13.38 2.28 -2.06
N GLN A 387 14.55 2.38 -1.42
CA GLN A 387 14.96 3.54 -0.64
C GLN A 387 14.98 4.83 -1.46
N ARG A 388 15.26 4.77 -2.77
CA ARG A 388 15.31 5.94 -3.67
C ARG A 388 13.96 6.63 -3.82
N LEU A 389 12.86 5.91 -3.55
CA LEU A 389 11.50 6.43 -3.58
C LEU A 389 10.88 6.58 -2.17
N SER A 390 11.13 5.63 -1.28
CA SER A 390 10.49 5.55 0.05
C SER A 390 11.03 6.55 1.08
N TRP A 391 12.19 7.19 0.83
CA TRP A 391 12.67 8.31 1.64
C TRP A 391 11.73 9.53 1.58
N LYS A 392 11.13 9.76 0.40
CA LYS A 392 10.21 10.85 0.11
C LYS A 392 8.76 10.44 0.33
N TYR A 393 8.37 9.28 -0.21
CA TYR A 393 6.97 8.88 -0.29
C TYR A 393 6.55 7.86 0.77
N GLU A 394 5.41 8.12 1.40
CA GLU A 394 4.78 7.24 2.38
C GLU A 394 3.42 6.76 1.88
N ALA A 395 3.06 5.52 2.23
CA ALA A 395 1.84 4.80 1.82
C ALA A 395 1.70 4.52 0.30
N ILE A 396 2.29 5.34 -0.56
CA ILE A 396 2.16 5.25 -2.02
C ILE A 396 3.44 4.87 -2.76
N ALA A 397 4.57 4.69 -2.06
CA ALA A 397 5.85 4.42 -2.72
C ALA A 397 5.77 3.17 -3.62
N TYR A 398 5.32 2.04 -3.09
CA TYR A 398 5.23 0.81 -3.88
C TYR A 398 4.17 0.88 -4.99
N SER A 399 3.03 1.56 -4.76
CA SER A 399 2.02 1.74 -5.81
C SER A 399 2.49 2.68 -6.93
N LEU A 400 3.42 3.60 -6.65
CA LEU A 400 4.11 4.40 -7.66
C LEU A 400 5.09 3.52 -8.47
N ILE A 401 5.88 2.67 -7.82
CA ILE A 401 6.80 1.73 -8.50
C ILE A 401 6.06 0.91 -9.54
N LEU A 402 4.93 0.28 -9.17
CA LEU A 402 4.14 -0.53 -10.10
C LEU A 402 3.57 0.29 -11.28
N LYS A 403 3.20 1.56 -11.04
CA LYS A 403 2.79 2.47 -12.14
C LYS A 403 3.97 2.80 -13.04
N HIS A 404 5.17 3.00 -12.50
CA HIS A 404 6.38 3.25 -13.28
C HIS A 404 6.77 2.03 -14.12
N VAL A 405 6.59 0.81 -13.60
CA VAL A 405 6.74 -0.44 -14.36
C VAL A 405 5.79 -0.45 -15.56
N GLY A 406 4.49 -0.15 -15.36
CA GLY A 406 3.52 -0.07 -16.45
C GLY A 406 3.84 1.00 -17.49
N VAL A 407 4.30 2.17 -17.04
CA VAL A 407 4.80 3.26 -17.92
C VAL A 407 5.99 2.78 -18.76
N LEU A 408 6.93 2.07 -18.15
CA LEU A 408 8.11 1.57 -18.84
C LEU A 408 7.78 0.42 -19.78
N TYR A 409 6.85 -0.49 -19.40
CA TYR A 409 6.31 -1.51 -20.29
C TYR A 409 5.75 -0.89 -21.57
N GLN A 410 4.88 0.12 -21.46
CA GLN A 410 4.31 0.76 -22.64
C GLN A 410 5.39 1.46 -23.47
N THR A 411 6.34 2.15 -22.83
CA THR A 411 7.47 2.76 -23.53
C THR A 411 8.26 1.73 -24.33
N MET A 412 8.60 0.59 -23.71
CA MET A 412 9.31 -0.51 -24.33
C MET A 412 8.51 -1.19 -25.44
N TYR A 413 7.20 -1.37 -25.29
CA TYR A 413 6.34 -1.87 -26.35
C TYR A 413 6.38 -0.99 -27.59
N LEU A 414 6.23 0.34 -27.42
CA LEU A 414 6.22 1.27 -28.54
C LEU A 414 7.59 1.34 -29.24
N VAL A 415 8.68 1.40 -28.47
CA VAL A 415 10.04 1.38 -29.03
C VAL A 415 10.30 0.07 -29.76
N ALA A 416 9.93 -1.08 -29.18
CA ALA A 416 10.09 -2.38 -29.85
C ALA A 416 9.27 -2.47 -31.14
N THR A 417 8.02 -2.00 -31.15
CA THR A 417 7.18 -1.97 -32.36
C THR A 417 7.80 -1.08 -33.43
N ALA A 418 8.26 0.13 -33.08
CA ALA A 418 8.94 1.02 -34.02
C ALA A 418 10.25 0.45 -34.58
N MET A 419 10.91 -0.43 -33.83
CA MET A 419 12.13 -1.14 -34.25
C MET A 419 11.85 -2.48 -34.94
N ASN A 420 10.58 -2.84 -35.14
CA ASN A 420 10.15 -4.14 -35.65
C ASN A 420 10.73 -5.34 -34.86
N LEU A 421 10.75 -5.23 -33.52
CA LEU A 421 11.14 -6.28 -32.58
C LEU A 421 9.92 -7.03 -32.03
N ALA A 422 10.16 -8.09 -31.27
CA ALA A 422 9.15 -8.91 -30.62
C ALA A 422 9.08 -8.64 -29.10
N PRO A 423 8.22 -7.72 -28.64
CA PRO A 423 8.06 -7.41 -27.22
C PRO A 423 6.99 -8.27 -26.53
N CYS A 424 7.20 -8.59 -25.25
CA CYS A 424 6.14 -9.10 -24.38
C CYS A 424 6.43 -8.78 -22.90
N ALA A 425 5.64 -7.92 -22.27
CA ALA A 425 5.62 -7.78 -20.81
C ALA A 425 5.09 -9.06 -20.14
N LEU A 426 5.60 -9.37 -18.95
CA LEU A 426 5.17 -10.49 -18.13
C LEU A 426 4.46 -10.01 -16.87
N GLY A 427 3.49 -10.82 -16.40
CA GLY A 427 2.66 -10.50 -15.23
C GLY A 427 3.24 -11.00 -13.91
N SER A 428 4.27 -11.84 -13.95
CA SER A 428 4.86 -12.45 -12.76
C SER A 428 6.36 -12.70 -12.94
N GLY A 429 7.07 -12.75 -11.81
CA GLY A 429 8.48 -13.07 -11.70
C GLY A 429 8.83 -13.51 -10.28
N ASN A 430 10.01 -14.10 -10.10
CA ASN A 430 10.50 -14.58 -8.81
C ASN A 430 11.59 -13.66 -8.27
N ALA A 431 11.21 -12.74 -7.39
CA ALA A 431 12.11 -11.72 -6.84
C ALA A 431 13.25 -12.29 -5.99
N ASP A 432 13.02 -13.39 -5.26
CA ASP A 432 14.05 -14.07 -4.47
C ASP A 432 15.09 -14.75 -5.38
N LEU A 433 14.62 -15.42 -6.43
CA LEU A 433 15.50 -16.04 -7.42
C LEU A 433 16.35 -14.98 -8.13
N PHE A 434 15.75 -13.86 -8.52
CA PHE A 434 16.49 -12.74 -9.11
C PHE A 434 17.54 -12.18 -8.14
N ALA A 435 17.15 -11.88 -6.90
CA ALA A 435 18.05 -11.31 -5.91
C ALA A 435 19.26 -12.23 -5.65
N LYS A 436 19.02 -13.55 -5.60
CA LYS A 436 20.07 -14.56 -5.51
C LYS A 436 20.99 -14.54 -6.76
N ALA A 437 20.43 -14.50 -7.96
CA ALA A 437 21.21 -14.51 -9.21
C ALA A 437 22.05 -13.24 -9.40
N ALA A 438 21.51 -12.08 -9.02
CA ALA A 438 22.11 -10.76 -9.16
C ALA A 438 22.97 -10.33 -7.95
N LEU A 439 22.94 -11.11 -6.86
CA LEU A 439 23.57 -10.80 -5.57
C LEU A 439 23.12 -9.44 -5.01
N THR A 440 21.83 -9.12 -5.13
CA THR A 440 21.24 -7.92 -4.52
C THR A 440 20.67 -8.23 -3.15
N ASP A 441 20.64 -7.22 -2.27
CA ASP A 441 19.85 -7.28 -1.05
C ASP A 441 18.37 -7.13 -1.40
N TYR A 442 17.59 -8.20 -1.18
CA TYR A 442 16.16 -8.27 -1.50
C TYR A 442 15.36 -7.08 -0.95
N TYR A 443 15.69 -6.61 0.25
CA TYR A 443 14.95 -5.52 0.90
C TYR A 443 15.37 -4.13 0.43
N ALA A 444 16.57 -4.01 -0.16
CA ALA A 444 17.07 -2.76 -0.73
C ALA A 444 16.70 -2.62 -2.22
N GLU A 445 16.80 -3.72 -2.97
CA GLU A 445 16.54 -3.80 -4.40
C GLU A 445 16.18 -5.23 -4.85
N SER A 446 14.94 -5.41 -5.32
CA SER A 446 14.45 -6.67 -5.90
C SER A 446 13.60 -6.44 -7.15
N SER A 447 13.27 -7.52 -7.87
CA SER A 447 12.52 -7.42 -9.13
C SER A 447 11.06 -7.04 -8.89
N VAL A 448 10.53 -6.20 -9.78
CA VAL A 448 9.16 -5.65 -9.72
C VAL A 448 8.45 -5.69 -11.08
N GLY A 449 9.08 -6.27 -12.10
CA GLY A 449 8.53 -6.44 -13.44
C GLY A 449 9.52 -7.08 -14.39
N GLU A 450 9.01 -7.64 -15.48
CA GLU A 450 9.76 -8.43 -16.44
C GLU A 450 9.25 -8.16 -17.87
N PHE A 451 10.17 -8.08 -18.83
CA PHE A 451 9.86 -7.81 -20.23
C PHE A 451 10.72 -8.67 -21.15
N MET A 452 10.09 -9.51 -21.96
CA MET A 452 10.76 -10.30 -23.00
C MET A 452 10.94 -9.46 -24.26
N LEU A 453 12.11 -9.60 -24.88
CA LEU A 453 12.47 -8.96 -26.14
C LEU A 453 13.20 -9.98 -27.03
N GLY A 454 12.85 -9.99 -28.30
CA GLY A 454 13.57 -10.77 -29.31
C GLY A 454 13.41 -10.18 -30.71
N SER A 455 13.99 -10.87 -31.69
CA SER A 455 13.76 -10.59 -33.11
C SER A 455 12.34 -11.02 -33.52
N LYS A 456 11.67 -10.18 -34.31
CA LYS A 456 10.33 -10.49 -34.83
C LYS A 456 10.44 -11.42 -36.04
N SER A 457 9.70 -12.52 -36.01
CA SER A 457 9.49 -13.36 -37.20
C SER A 457 8.72 -12.57 -38.27
N MET A 458 9.13 -12.70 -39.53
CA MET A 458 8.43 -12.06 -40.66
C MET A 458 6.96 -12.44 -40.73
#